data_AF-A0A800JAL2-F1
#
_entry.id   AF-A0A800JAL2-F1
#
_cell.length_a   1.000
_cell.length_b   1.000
_cell.length_c   1.000
_cell.angle_alpha   90.00
_cell.angle_beta   90.00
_cell.angle_gamma   90.00
#
_symmetry.space_group_name_H-M   'P 1'
#
loop_
_entity.id
_entity.type
_entity.pdbx_description
1 polymer ?
#
loop_
_entity_poly.entity_id
_entity_poly.type
_entity_poly.pdbx_seq_one_letter_code
_entity_poly.pdbx_strand_id
1 'polypeptide(L)'
;MAGRTESLQNITMTGGGAYSLATRGAEDVINAATQIVLEALDSINISENQDLFTFSDMGTADGGTSLKMVEKLIHSLQKIAPQININIVYADQPKNDFNGLVQTVLGLGHFTSYLESTKNVFPLFSANSFYKQILPDNTLDFGFSATAMHWLSAKPCDISHHVHMVGAQGEEYQRFSEHGKKDWETILLHRARELRSGGQLVLANFCRDENGKYLGNTTGVNMFTNFADIWQGFLDQGRIRPEEYRNMTLPQYYNTVEEFSAPLKKSESSVYLAGLRLKKIETRITPCPFAEAFKDHQDAQRFAEEYIPTIRSWNESIFFGALDIQRPLKERKKIIHDYYQTYQKQVQESPELHRMDYVHAFIVIEKI
;
A
#
# COMPACT_ATOMS: atom_id res chain seq x y z
N MET A 1 -32.55 -14.96 5.85
CA MET A 1 -31.60 -14.24 4.97
C MET A 1 -30.90 -13.20 5.83
N ALA A 2 -29.73 -13.54 6.36
CA ALA A 2 -28.92 -12.67 7.20
C ALA A 2 -28.21 -11.63 6.30
N GLY A 3 -28.23 -10.37 6.74
CA GLY A 3 -27.71 -9.23 5.99
C GLY A 3 -26.26 -9.42 5.58
N ARG A 4 -26.00 -9.29 4.28
CA ARG A 4 -24.64 -9.08 3.79
C ARG A 4 -24.20 -7.72 4.31
N THR A 5 -23.32 -7.72 5.30
CA THR A 5 -22.35 -6.64 5.49
C THR A 5 -21.72 -6.37 4.13
N GLU A 6 -22.02 -5.21 3.54
CA GLU A 6 -21.23 -4.65 2.45
C GLU A 6 -19.81 -4.49 3.00
N SER A 7 -18.99 -5.53 2.78
CA SER A 7 -17.55 -5.49 3.05
C SER A 7 -16.99 -4.26 2.36
N LEU A 8 -16.13 -3.51 3.05
CA LEU A 8 -15.44 -2.30 2.59
C LEU A 8 -14.59 -2.53 1.34
N GLN A 9 -15.26 -2.73 0.21
CA GLN A 9 -14.74 -2.65 -1.14
C GLN A 9 -14.74 -1.18 -1.61
N ASN A 10 -14.63 -0.18 -0.73
CA ASN A 10 -14.75 1.24 -1.13
C ASN A 10 -13.42 1.99 -1.06
N ILE A 11 -12.31 1.31 -0.82
CA ILE A 11 -10.98 1.89 -1.02
C ILE A 11 -10.75 1.86 -2.54
N THR A 12 -10.78 3.00 -3.20
CA THR A 12 -10.42 3.12 -4.62
C THR A 12 -9.37 4.20 -4.73
N MET A 13 -8.24 3.87 -5.37
CA MET A 13 -7.21 4.85 -5.70
C MET A 13 -7.71 5.73 -6.85
N THR A 14 -7.18 6.95 -6.97
CA THR A 14 -7.51 7.83 -8.11
C THR A 14 -7.03 7.18 -9.42
N GLY A 15 -7.93 6.94 -10.36
CA GLY A 15 -7.64 6.26 -11.63
C GLY A 15 -6.91 7.11 -12.67
N GLY A 16 -6.63 6.51 -13.84
CA GLY A 16 -6.08 7.21 -15.01
C GLY A 16 -4.65 7.75 -14.88
N GLY A 17 -3.78 7.11 -14.09
CA GLY A 17 -2.41 7.57 -13.87
C GLY A 17 -2.26 8.68 -12.82
N ALA A 18 -3.39 9.22 -12.33
CA ALA A 18 -3.40 10.32 -11.37
C ALA A 18 -2.85 9.90 -9.99
N TYR A 19 -2.97 8.63 -9.62
CA TYR A 19 -2.33 8.10 -8.42
C TYR A 19 -0.81 8.20 -8.53
N SER A 20 -0.21 7.60 -9.57
CA SER A 20 1.24 7.64 -9.79
C SER A 20 1.78 9.08 -9.88
N LEU A 21 1.05 9.99 -10.53
CA LEU A 21 1.44 11.41 -10.62
C LEU A 21 1.38 12.14 -9.26
N ALA A 22 0.49 11.72 -8.36
CA ALA A 22 0.29 12.35 -7.05
C ALA A 22 1.14 11.73 -5.93
N THR A 23 1.72 10.54 -6.12
CA THR A 23 2.40 9.78 -5.06
C THR A 23 3.89 9.56 -5.29
N ARG A 24 4.65 10.65 -5.47
CA ARG A 24 6.12 10.61 -5.58
C ARG A 24 6.81 9.80 -4.48
N GLY A 25 6.35 9.93 -3.24
CA GLY A 25 6.95 9.19 -2.12
C GLY A 25 6.75 7.68 -2.18
N ALA A 26 5.66 7.19 -2.81
CA ALA A 26 5.48 5.76 -3.04
C ALA A 26 6.46 5.24 -4.11
N GLU A 27 6.71 6.03 -5.15
CA GLU A 27 7.75 5.74 -6.15
C GLU A 27 9.14 5.71 -5.51
N ASP A 28 9.47 6.68 -4.65
CA ASP A 28 10.75 6.73 -3.92
C ASP A 28 10.98 5.48 -3.06
N VAL A 29 9.93 4.97 -2.39
CA VAL A 29 9.98 3.71 -1.63
C VAL A 29 10.25 2.51 -2.53
N ILE A 30 9.57 2.40 -3.68
CA ILE A 30 9.80 1.29 -4.63
C ILE A 30 11.20 1.38 -5.25
N ASN A 31 11.67 2.59 -5.56
CA ASN A 31 13.03 2.83 -6.01
C ASN A 31 14.05 2.37 -4.95
N ALA A 32 13.80 2.62 -3.66
CA ALA A 32 14.63 2.12 -2.56
C ALA A 32 14.56 0.58 -2.39
N ALA A 33 13.42 -0.04 -2.74
CA ALA A 33 13.24 -1.49 -2.74
C ALA A 33 13.97 -2.18 -3.91
N THR A 34 14.23 -1.46 -5.01
CA THR A 34 14.75 -2.03 -6.26
C THR A 34 16.03 -2.83 -6.03
N GLN A 35 16.97 -2.32 -5.23
CA GLN A 35 18.22 -3.04 -4.94
C GLN A 35 17.96 -4.36 -4.19
N ILE A 36 17.01 -4.36 -3.24
CA ILE A 36 16.61 -5.57 -2.50
C ILE A 36 15.95 -6.58 -3.45
N VAL A 37 15.15 -6.11 -4.39
CA VAL A 37 14.52 -6.96 -5.42
C VAL A 37 15.58 -7.65 -6.28
N LEU A 38 16.58 -6.90 -6.75
CA LEU A 38 17.64 -7.45 -7.59
C LEU A 38 18.52 -8.45 -6.81
N GLU A 39 18.89 -8.14 -5.57
CA GLU A 39 19.64 -9.06 -4.70
C GLU A 39 18.86 -10.34 -4.39
N ALA A 40 17.56 -10.24 -4.16
CA ALA A 40 16.70 -11.39 -3.96
C ALA A 40 16.62 -12.25 -5.23
N LEU A 41 16.46 -11.62 -6.40
CA LEU A 41 16.42 -12.30 -7.70
C LEU A 41 17.72 -13.06 -7.98
N ASP A 42 18.88 -12.44 -7.74
CA ASP A 42 20.20 -13.05 -7.94
C ASP A 42 20.41 -14.28 -7.04
N SER A 43 19.65 -14.40 -5.95
CA SER A 43 19.72 -15.56 -5.04
C SER A 43 18.76 -16.70 -5.41
N ILE A 44 17.87 -16.51 -6.41
CA ILE A 44 17.00 -17.57 -6.92
C ILE A 44 17.77 -18.42 -7.92
N ASN A 45 17.73 -19.74 -7.74
CA ASN A 45 18.29 -20.66 -8.71
C ASN A 45 17.33 -20.88 -9.88
N ILE A 46 17.59 -20.22 -11.00
CA ILE A 46 16.81 -20.40 -12.24
C ILE A 46 17.42 -21.56 -13.02
N SER A 47 16.65 -22.65 -13.16
CA SER A 47 17.11 -23.84 -13.87
C SER A 47 17.36 -23.55 -15.36
N GLU A 48 18.38 -24.17 -15.95
CA GLU A 48 18.63 -24.10 -17.40
C GLU A 48 17.43 -24.57 -18.25
N ASN A 49 16.58 -25.45 -17.70
CA ASN A 49 15.38 -25.97 -18.36
C ASN A 49 14.11 -25.15 -18.03
N GLN A 50 14.24 -24.03 -17.31
CA GLN A 50 13.10 -23.19 -16.96
C GLN A 50 12.76 -22.23 -18.10
N ASP A 51 11.67 -22.55 -18.82
CA ASP A 51 11.23 -21.74 -19.98
C ASP A 51 10.37 -20.52 -19.61
N LEU A 52 9.89 -20.47 -18.36
CA LEU A 52 8.98 -19.44 -17.86
C LEU A 52 9.34 -19.00 -16.44
N PHE A 53 9.43 -17.68 -16.27
CA PHE A 53 9.52 -17.00 -14.98
C PHE A 53 8.26 -16.17 -14.76
N THR A 54 7.56 -16.38 -13.66
CA THR A 54 6.39 -15.61 -13.28
C THR A 54 6.73 -14.69 -12.11
N PHE A 55 6.64 -13.39 -12.38
CA PHE A 55 6.69 -12.34 -11.40
C PHE A 55 5.28 -11.82 -11.10
N SER A 56 5.00 -11.41 -9.86
CA SER A 56 3.75 -10.71 -9.53
C SER A 56 4.00 -9.39 -8.81
N ASP A 57 3.24 -8.36 -9.18
CA ASP A 57 3.15 -7.08 -8.47
C ASP A 57 1.76 -6.98 -7.83
N MET A 58 1.70 -7.07 -6.51
CA MET A 58 0.46 -7.18 -5.73
C MET A 58 0.11 -5.87 -5.04
N GLY A 59 -1.05 -5.31 -5.36
CA GLY A 59 -1.46 -3.95 -4.98
C GLY A 59 -0.88 -2.91 -5.92
N THR A 60 -1.00 -3.16 -7.23
CA THR A 60 -0.34 -2.37 -8.27
C THR A 60 -0.94 -0.98 -8.50
N ALA A 61 -2.17 -0.70 -8.05
CA ALA A 61 -2.91 0.50 -8.41
C ALA A 61 -2.94 0.73 -9.94
N ASP A 62 -2.38 1.85 -10.43
CA ASP A 62 -2.27 2.16 -11.86
C ASP A 62 -0.96 1.68 -12.51
N GLY A 63 -0.08 1.01 -11.75
CA GLY A 63 1.17 0.38 -12.19
C GLY A 63 2.34 1.33 -12.40
N GLY A 64 2.11 2.65 -12.47
CA GLY A 64 3.14 3.62 -12.87
C GLY A 64 4.34 3.64 -11.92
N THR A 65 4.10 3.57 -10.61
CA THR A 65 5.17 3.63 -9.60
C THR A 65 6.11 2.42 -9.60
N SER A 66 5.71 1.27 -10.16
CA SER A 66 6.53 0.05 -10.20
C SER A 66 7.22 -0.21 -11.53
N LEU A 67 6.82 0.45 -12.62
CA LEU A 67 7.32 0.22 -13.99
C LEU A 67 8.85 0.16 -14.08
N LYS A 68 9.54 1.14 -13.48
CA LYS A 68 11.01 1.25 -13.52
C LYS A 68 11.71 0.10 -12.77
N MET A 69 11.13 -0.35 -11.66
CA MET A 69 11.66 -1.49 -10.90
C MET A 69 11.44 -2.79 -11.69
N VAL A 70 10.25 -2.96 -12.27
CA VAL A 70 9.91 -4.12 -13.12
C VAL A 70 10.83 -4.17 -14.35
N GLU A 71 11.09 -3.05 -15.02
CA GLU A 71 12.03 -2.99 -16.15
C GLU A 71 13.43 -3.48 -15.76
N LYS A 72 13.94 -3.01 -14.61
CA LYS A 72 15.24 -3.45 -14.09
C LYS A 72 15.26 -4.94 -13.76
N LEU A 73 14.19 -5.46 -13.16
CA LEU A 73 14.03 -6.89 -12.88
C LEU A 73 14.07 -7.70 -14.18
N ILE A 74 13.33 -7.29 -15.21
CA ILE A 74 13.32 -7.94 -16.53
C ILE A 74 14.72 -7.98 -17.13
N HIS A 75 15.42 -6.83 -17.15
CA HIS A 75 16.77 -6.76 -17.71
C HIS A 75 17.78 -7.61 -16.94
N SER A 76 17.69 -7.67 -15.60
CA SER A 76 18.54 -8.57 -14.80
C SER A 76 18.23 -10.03 -15.10
N LEU A 77 16.96 -10.40 -15.18
CA LEU A 77 16.52 -11.75 -15.50
C LEU A 77 16.99 -12.19 -16.90
N GLN A 78 16.88 -11.32 -17.91
CA GLN A 78 17.34 -11.61 -19.28
C GLN A 78 18.87 -11.68 -19.41
N LYS A 79 19.64 -11.09 -18.49
CA LYS A 79 21.09 -11.33 -18.43
C LYS A 79 21.42 -12.74 -17.94
N ILE A 80 20.60 -13.27 -17.03
CA ILE A 80 20.77 -14.61 -16.45
C ILE A 80 20.24 -15.68 -17.42
N ALA A 81 19.04 -15.47 -17.97
CA ALA A 81 18.36 -16.39 -18.87
C ALA A 81 17.80 -15.63 -20.09
N PRO A 82 18.61 -15.40 -21.14
CA PRO A 82 18.24 -14.52 -22.27
C PRO A 82 17.00 -14.91 -23.08
N GLN A 83 16.60 -16.18 -23.04
CA GLN A 83 15.48 -16.71 -23.81
C GLN A 83 14.24 -17.00 -22.96
N ILE A 84 14.29 -16.73 -21.65
CA ILE A 84 13.17 -17.04 -20.76
C ILE A 84 11.94 -16.21 -21.10
N ASN A 85 10.76 -16.83 -21.03
CA ASN A 85 9.50 -16.11 -21.07
C ASN A 85 9.22 -15.53 -19.69
N ILE A 86 8.69 -14.31 -19.64
CA ILE A 86 8.44 -13.59 -18.39
C ILE A 86 6.97 -13.21 -18.32
N ASN A 87 6.23 -13.82 -17.39
CA ASN A 87 4.90 -13.34 -17.03
C ASN A 87 5.05 -12.26 -15.95
N ILE A 88 4.44 -11.09 -16.18
CA ILE A 88 4.32 -10.03 -15.19
C ILE A 88 2.86 -9.95 -14.77
N VAL A 89 2.52 -10.47 -13.60
CA VAL A 89 1.16 -10.53 -13.08
C VAL A 89 0.90 -9.32 -12.20
N TYR A 90 0.20 -8.33 -12.75
CA TYR A 90 -0.31 -7.18 -12.01
C TYR A 90 -1.61 -7.55 -11.31
N ALA A 91 -1.58 -7.63 -9.98
CA ALA A 91 -2.72 -8.02 -9.17
C ALA A 91 -3.24 -6.85 -8.33
N ASP A 92 -4.53 -6.60 -8.42
CA ASP A 92 -5.22 -5.62 -7.57
C ASP A 92 -6.68 -6.04 -7.33
N GLN A 93 -7.34 -5.42 -6.35
CA GLN A 93 -8.73 -5.71 -6.04
C GLN A 93 -9.67 -5.40 -7.22
N PRO A 94 -10.83 -6.10 -7.33
CA PRO A 94 -11.71 -6.00 -8.50
C PRO A 94 -12.23 -4.60 -8.87
N LYS A 95 -12.21 -3.65 -7.93
CA LYS A 95 -12.67 -2.27 -8.16
C LYS A 95 -11.54 -1.30 -8.56
N ASN A 96 -10.32 -1.79 -8.72
CA ASN A 96 -9.23 -0.99 -9.27
C ASN A 96 -9.53 -0.57 -10.72
N ASP A 97 -8.92 0.53 -11.17
CA ASP A 97 -9.00 1.00 -12.55
C ASP A 97 -8.07 0.18 -13.46
N PHE A 98 -8.51 -1.02 -13.81
CA PHE A 98 -7.75 -1.90 -14.71
C PHE A 98 -7.56 -1.31 -16.10
N ASN A 99 -8.45 -0.43 -16.57
CA ASN A 99 -8.26 0.23 -17.86
C ASN A 99 -7.08 1.21 -17.80
N GLY A 100 -7.01 2.03 -16.74
CA GLY A 100 -5.86 2.90 -16.49
C GLY A 100 -4.56 2.11 -16.33
N LEU A 101 -4.57 1.03 -15.54
CA LEU A 101 -3.42 0.14 -15.37
C LEU A 101 -2.93 -0.44 -16.72
N VAL A 102 -3.85 -0.95 -17.55
CA VAL A 102 -3.52 -1.48 -18.88
C VAL A 102 -2.92 -0.39 -19.77
N GLN A 103 -3.51 0.82 -19.78
CA GLN A 103 -2.95 1.94 -20.55
C GLN A 103 -1.53 2.32 -20.11
N THR A 104 -1.28 2.36 -18.80
CA THR A 104 0.05 2.63 -18.24
C THR A 104 1.05 1.55 -18.64
N VAL A 105 0.74 0.27 -18.39
CA VAL A 105 1.65 -0.85 -18.65
C VAL A 105 1.93 -1.02 -20.15
N LEU A 106 0.96 -0.75 -21.02
CA LEU A 106 1.13 -0.84 -22.47
C LEU A 106 1.72 0.42 -23.12
N GLY A 107 2.08 1.45 -22.34
CA GLY A 107 2.68 2.69 -22.87
C GLY A 107 1.69 3.58 -23.62
N LEU A 108 0.39 3.38 -23.41
CA LEU A 108 -0.69 4.18 -24.02
C LEU A 108 -1.06 5.41 -23.17
N GLY A 109 -0.49 5.52 -21.97
CA GLY A 109 -0.73 6.61 -21.01
C GLY A 109 0.43 7.60 -20.93
N HIS A 110 0.72 8.05 -19.71
CA HIS A 110 1.76 9.07 -19.43
C HIS A 110 3.18 8.50 -19.25
N PHE A 111 3.32 7.18 -19.17
CA PHE A 111 4.56 6.51 -18.80
C PHE A 111 5.08 5.65 -19.95
N THR A 112 6.40 5.59 -20.10
CA THR A 112 7.07 4.67 -21.02
C THR A 112 6.92 3.24 -20.52
N SER A 113 6.60 2.32 -21.44
CA SER A 113 6.48 0.90 -21.12
C SER A 113 7.81 0.18 -21.30
N TYR A 114 8.12 -0.74 -20.38
CA TYR A 114 9.23 -1.69 -20.56
C TYR A 114 9.02 -2.63 -21.76
N LEU A 115 7.80 -2.76 -22.29
CA LEU A 115 7.53 -3.60 -23.47
C LEU A 115 8.18 -3.06 -24.74
N GLU A 116 8.51 -1.77 -24.79
CA GLU A 116 9.19 -1.15 -25.93
C GLU A 116 10.68 -1.55 -25.99
N SER A 117 11.27 -1.86 -24.84
CA SER A 117 12.69 -2.17 -24.67
C SER A 117 12.99 -3.65 -24.41
N THR A 118 11.95 -4.48 -24.21
CA THR A 118 12.11 -5.89 -23.78
C THR A 118 11.42 -6.87 -24.73
N LYS A 119 11.86 -8.14 -24.70
CA LYS A 119 11.28 -9.25 -25.49
C LYS A 119 10.85 -10.39 -24.59
N ASN A 120 9.91 -11.22 -25.05
CA ASN A 120 9.39 -12.38 -24.31
C ASN A 120 8.77 -12.00 -22.95
N VAL A 121 8.18 -10.80 -22.85
CA VAL A 121 7.50 -10.32 -21.64
C VAL A 121 6.00 -10.23 -21.90
N PHE A 122 5.21 -10.80 -20.99
CA PHE A 122 3.77 -10.93 -21.10
C PHE A 122 3.10 -10.35 -19.85
N PRO A 123 2.55 -9.12 -19.92
CA PRO A 123 1.77 -8.57 -18.81
C PRO A 123 0.42 -9.28 -18.71
N LEU A 124 0.05 -9.65 -17.48
CA LEU A 124 -1.22 -10.26 -17.13
C LEU A 124 -1.88 -9.43 -16.03
N PHE A 125 -3.21 -9.25 -16.12
CA PHE A 125 -3.95 -8.41 -15.19
C PHE A 125 -4.91 -9.28 -14.37
N SER A 126 -4.64 -9.39 -13.07
CA SER A 126 -5.42 -10.20 -12.13
C SER A 126 -6.29 -9.32 -11.24
N ALA A 127 -7.59 -9.27 -11.57
CA ALA A 127 -8.60 -8.56 -10.78
C ALA A 127 -9.05 -9.39 -9.57
N ASN A 128 -8.14 -9.61 -8.62
CA ASN A 128 -8.40 -10.39 -7.43
C ASN A 128 -7.66 -9.83 -6.21
N SER A 129 -8.28 -9.97 -5.04
CA SER A 129 -7.67 -9.51 -3.79
C SER A 129 -6.50 -10.41 -3.38
N PHE A 130 -5.40 -9.81 -2.90
CA PHE A 130 -4.28 -10.56 -2.31
C PHE A 130 -4.66 -11.33 -1.04
N TYR A 131 -5.85 -11.12 -0.45
CA TYR A 131 -6.41 -11.99 0.60
C TYR A 131 -6.93 -13.33 0.07
N LYS A 132 -6.87 -13.54 -1.23
CA LYS A 132 -7.18 -14.78 -1.89
C LYS A 132 -5.95 -15.29 -2.63
N GLN A 133 -6.03 -16.53 -3.06
CA GLN A 133 -5.10 -17.06 -4.05
C GLN A 133 -5.35 -16.37 -5.40
N ILE A 134 -4.31 -15.78 -5.97
CA ILE A 134 -4.32 -15.00 -7.22
C ILE A 134 -3.65 -15.76 -8.38
N LEU A 135 -2.89 -16.81 -8.09
CA LEU A 135 -2.21 -17.67 -9.05
C LEU A 135 -2.39 -19.15 -8.68
N PRO A 136 -2.30 -20.09 -9.64
CA PRO A 136 -2.29 -21.52 -9.32
C PRO A 136 -1.14 -21.93 -8.38
N ASP A 137 -1.25 -23.13 -7.81
CA ASP A 137 -0.21 -23.66 -6.92
C ASP A 137 1.11 -23.85 -7.69
N ASN A 138 2.24 -23.45 -7.10
CA ASN A 138 3.60 -23.58 -7.64
C ASN A 138 3.82 -22.95 -9.03
N THR A 139 3.17 -21.81 -9.30
CA THR A 139 3.37 -21.06 -10.56
C THR A 139 4.05 -19.71 -10.39
N LEU A 140 4.26 -19.24 -9.16
CA LEU A 140 4.93 -17.97 -8.87
C LEU A 140 6.42 -18.21 -8.57
N ASP A 141 7.31 -17.52 -9.26
CA ASP A 141 8.75 -17.55 -8.99
C ASP A 141 9.16 -16.39 -8.06
N PHE A 142 8.59 -15.20 -8.28
CA PHE A 142 8.93 -14.00 -7.52
C PHE A 142 7.72 -13.09 -7.28
N GLY A 143 7.38 -12.80 -6.02
CA GLY A 143 6.32 -11.84 -5.67
C GLY A 143 6.86 -10.52 -5.14
N PHE A 144 6.21 -9.43 -5.52
CA PHE A 144 6.47 -8.10 -5.01
C PHE A 144 5.17 -7.45 -4.52
N SER A 145 5.28 -6.63 -3.48
CA SER A 145 4.20 -5.74 -3.06
C SER A 145 4.79 -4.53 -2.36
N ALA A 146 4.26 -3.35 -2.64
CA ALA A 146 4.64 -2.13 -1.95
C ALA A 146 3.40 -1.33 -1.53
N THR A 147 3.38 -0.84 -0.29
CA THR A 147 2.35 0.10 0.19
C THR A 147 0.90 -0.41 -0.02
N ALA A 148 0.67 -1.71 0.16
CA ALA A 148 -0.64 -2.32 -0.11
C ALA A 148 -1.18 -3.18 1.04
N MET A 149 -0.35 -4.08 1.58
CA MET A 149 -0.78 -5.10 2.55
C MET A 149 -1.08 -4.58 3.97
N HIS A 150 -1.02 -3.26 4.18
CA HIS A 150 -1.44 -2.60 5.42
C HIS A 150 -2.92 -2.24 5.43
N TRP A 151 -3.56 -2.16 4.26
CA TRP A 151 -5.02 -2.17 4.18
C TRP A 151 -5.52 -3.48 4.78
N LEU A 152 -6.70 -3.47 5.40
CA LEU A 152 -7.33 -4.64 5.99
C LEU A 152 -8.44 -5.18 5.07
N SER A 153 -8.72 -6.48 5.19
CA SER A 153 -9.77 -7.16 4.42
C SER A 153 -11.18 -6.68 4.79
N ALA A 154 -11.34 -6.10 5.98
CA ALA A 154 -12.54 -5.43 6.46
C ALA A 154 -12.18 -4.42 7.58
N LYS A 155 -13.08 -3.47 7.87
CA LYS A 155 -12.98 -2.63 9.08
C LYS A 155 -13.34 -3.49 10.30
N PRO A 156 -12.42 -3.68 11.26
CA PRO A 156 -12.66 -4.50 12.46
C PRO A 156 -13.73 -3.91 13.38
N CYS A 157 -13.68 -2.60 13.61
CA CYS A 157 -14.68 -1.83 14.35
C CYS A 157 -14.55 -0.34 14.02
N ASP A 158 -15.50 0.46 14.49
CA ASP A 158 -15.35 1.91 14.58
C ASP A 158 -14.43 2.27 15.74
N ILE A 159 -13.63 3.31 15.59
CA ILE A 159 -12.74 3.83 16.64
C ILE A 159 -13.39 5.07 17.25
N SER A 160 -13.61 5.06 18.57
CA SER A 160 -14.48 6.05 19.22
C SER A 160 -13.92 7.47 19.24
N HIS A 161 -12.60 7.64 19.30
CA HIS A 161 -11.94 8.94 19.53
C HIS A 161 -10.76 9.19 18.57
N HIS A 162 -10.69 8.46 17.47
CA HIS A 162 -9.62 8.58 16.49
C HIS A 162 -10.08 8.02 15.14
N VAL A 163 -9.33 8.26 14.07
CA VAL A 163 -9.67 7.77 12.71
C VAL A 163 -8.81 6.59 12.25
N HIS A 164 -7.81 6.19 13.02
CA HIS A 164 -6.82 5.16 12.65
C HIS A 164 -6.36 4.36 13.88
N MET A 165 -5.97 3.09 13.69
CA MET A 165 -5.62 2.16 14.78
C MET A 165 -4.49 2.64 15.69
N VAL A 166 -3.62 3.52 15.19
CA VAL A 166 -2.49 4.08 15.96
C VAL A 166 -2.93 4.94 17.13
N GLY A 167 -4.17 5.46 17.10
CA GLY A 167 -4.80 6.17 18.21
C GLY A 167 -5.92 5.38 18.90
N ALA A 168 -6.13 4.12 18.53
CA ALA A 168 -7.10 3.25 19.19
C ALA A 168 -6.55 2.75 20.54
N GLN A 169 -7.45 2.43 21.48
CA GLN A 169 -7.08 1.94 22.81
C GLN A 169 -7.95 0.73 23.21
N GLY A 170 -7.51 -0.02 24.21
CA GLY A 170 -8.28 -1.13 24.80
C GLY A 170 -8.76 -2.15 23.76
N GLU A 171 -10.05 -2.47 23.80
CA GLU A 171 -10.67 -3.48 22.93
C GLU A 171 -10.64 -3.08 21.45
N GLU A 172 -10.76 -1.79 21.13
CA GLU A 172 -10.72 -1.30 19.74
C GLU A 172 -9.35 -1.62 19.11
N TYR A 173 -8.26 -1.32 19.81
CA TYR A 173 -6.91 -1.68 19.36
C TYR A 173 -6.73 -3.19 19.22
N GLN A 174 -7.21 -3.97 20.20
CA GLN A 174 -7.10 -5.44 20.18
C GLN A 174 -7.80 -6.04 18.96
N ARG A 175 -9.03 -5.59 18.64
CA ARG A 175 -9.75 -6.05 17.44
C ARG A 175 -8.98 -5.76 16.15
N PHE A 176 -8.38 -4.58 16.04
CA PHE A 176 -7.51 -4.22 14.90
C PHE A 176 -6.26 -5.11 14.82
N SER A 177 -5.61 -5.36 15.96
CA SER A 177 -4.42 -6.21 16.04
C SER A 177 -4.69 -7.66 15.67
N GLU A 178 -5.78 -8.23 16.19
CA GLU A 178 -6.19 -9.60 15.86
C GLU A 178 -6.57 -9.75 14.39
N HIS A 179 -7.30 -8.76 13.84
CA HIS A 179 -7.68 -8.76 12.44
C HIS A 179 -6.46 -8.60 11.52
N GLY A 180 -5.56 -7.66 11.83
CA GLY A 180 -4.31 -7.47 11.08
C GLY A 180 -3.41 -8.70 11.09
N LYS A 181 -3.30 -9.38 12.23
CA LYS A 181 -2.58 -10.66 12.34
C LYS A 181 -3.18 -11.74 11.44
N LYS A 182 -4.51 -11.90 11.48
CA LYS A 182 -5.24 -12.89 10.66
C LYS A 182 -5.08 -12.61 9.17
N ASP A 183 -5.19 -11.34 8.78
CA ASP A 183 -5.02 -10.91 7.40
C ASP A 183 -3.60 -11.17 6.90
N TRP A 184 -2.59 -10.86 7.71
CA TRP A 184 -1.19 -11.13 7.39
C TRP A 184 -0.92 -12.63 7.21
N GLU A 185 -1.41 -13.46 8.13
CA GLU A 185 -1.32 -14.92 8.03
C GLU A 185 -2.02 -15.44 6.77
N THR A 186 -3.21 -14.94 6.46
CA THR A 186 -3.99 -15.31 5.27
C THR A 186 -3.24 -14.99 3.98
N ILE A 187 -2.67 -13.79 3.88
CA ILE A 187 -1.84 -13.39 2.73
C ILE A 187 -0.68 -14.36 2.57
N LEU A 188 0.11 -14.59 3.62
CA LEU A 188 1.29 -15.44 3.57
C LEU A 188 0.95 -16.89 3.18
N LEU A 189 -0.14 -17.46 3.71
CA LEU A 189 -0.59 -18.81 3.36
C LEU A 189 -0.99 -18.94 1.89
N HIS A 190 -1.64 -17.93 1.31
CA HIS A 190 -1.92 -17.94 -0.12
C HIS A 190 -0.65 -17.82 -0.96
N ARG A 191 0.28 -16.93 -0.60
CA ARG A 191 1.57 -16.82 -1.30
C ARG A 191 2.39 -18.11 -1.19
N ALA A 192 2.33 -18.79 -0.05
CA ALA A 192 3.03 -20.05 0.17
C ALA A 192 2.57 -21.18 -0.76
N ARG A 193 1.31 -21.14 -1.21
CA ARG A 193 0.77 -22.09 -2.19
C ARG A 193 1.17 -21.74 -3.61
N GLU A 194 1.18 -20.46 -3.93
CA GLU A 194 1.51 -19.94 -5.26
C GLU A 194 2.99 -20.10 -5.61
N LEU A 195 3.87 -19.85 -4.63
CA LEU A 195 5.31 -19.91 -4.81
C LEU A 195 5.79 -21.33 -5.12
N ARG A 196 6.68 -21.44 -6.10
CA ARG A 196 7.55 -22.62 -6.27
C ARG A 196 8.54 -22.71 -5.10
N SER A 197 9.04 -23.91 -4.83
CA SER A 197 10.21 -24.09 -3.94
C SER A 197 11.40 -23.30 -4.51
N GLY A 198 12.09 -22.56 -3.65
CA GLY A 198 13.12 -21.57 -3.99
C GLY A 198 12.57 -20.20 -4.40
N GLY A 199 11.26 -20.05 -4.61
CA GLY A 199 10.63 -18.77 -4.96
C GLY A 199 10.67 -17.79 -3.79
N GLN A 200 10.65 -16.48 -4.11
CA GLN A 200 10.80 -15.44 -3.08
C GLN A 200 9.72 -14.35 -3.15
N LEU A 201 9.52 -13.67 -2.03
CA LEU A 201 8.73 -12.44 -1.92
C LEU A 201 9.63 -11.31 -1.45
N VAL A 202 9.47 -10.13 -2.06
CA VAL A 202 10.00 -8.87 -1.55
C VAL A 202 8.84 -7.92 -1.28
N LEU A 203 8.64 -7.56 -0.02
CA LEU A 203 7.50 -6.79 0.43
C LEU A 203 7.99 -5.50 1.10
N ALA A 204 7.50 -4.35 0.64
CA ALA A 204 7.72 -3.05 1.28
C ALA A 204 6.39 -2.56 1.85
N ASN A 205 6.09 -2.81 3.12
CA ASN A 205 4.78 -2.47 3.70
C ASN A 205 4.90 -1.46 4.84
N PHE A 206 3.88 -0.60 5.01
CA PHE A 206 3.86 0.34 6.13
C PHE A 206 3.92 -0.40 7.45
N CYS A 207 4.70 0.15 8.38
CA CYS A 207 4.98 -0.47 9.66
C CYS A 207 5.00 0.54 10.80
N ARG A 208 5.01 0.00 12.02
CA ARG A 208 5.54 0.70 13.19
C ARG A 208 6.97 0.22 13.39
N ASP A 209 7.94 1.11 13.26
CA ASP A 209 9.36 0.76 13.41
C ASP A 209 9.73 0.50 14.89
N GLU A 210 11.00 0.17 15.12
CA GLU A 210 11.57 -0.13 16.44
C GLU A 210 11.46 1.04 17.43
N ASN A 211 11.32 2.27 16.93
CA ASN A 211 11.15 3.49 17.72
C ASN A 211 9.68 3.95 17.80
N GLY A 212 8.74 3.12 17.31
CA GLY A 212 7.32 3.44 17.25
C GLY A 212 6.95 4.51 16.21
N LYS A 213 7.83 4.82 15.26
CA LYS A 213 7.54 5.70 14.13
C LYS A 213 6.71 4.96 13.10
N TYR A 214 5.85 5.70 12.41
CA TYR A 214 4.99 5.18 11.35
C TYR A 214 4.68 6.30 10.34
N LEU A 215 3.93 5.99 9.27
CA LEU A 215 3.55 6.97 8.24
C LEU A 215 3.04 8.27 8.85
N GLY A 216 3.70 9.39 8.54
CA GLY A 216 3.27 10.71 9.03
C GLY A 216 3.41 10.90 10.56
N ASN A 217 4.19 10.06 11.24
CA ASN A 217 4.55 10.20 12.65
C ASN A 217 6.05 9.95 12.83
N THR A 218 6.87 10.82 12.25
CA THR A 218 8.34 10.80 12.41
C THR A 218 8.82 11.98 13.26
N THR A 219 8.32 13.18 12.97
CA THR A 219 8.54 14.41 13.74
C THR A 219 7.39 15.39 13.45
N GLY A 220 7.27 16.44 14.28
CA GLY A 220 6.26 17.47 14.10
C GLY A 220 4.84 16.99 14.38
N VAL A 221 3.89 17.40 13.54
CA VAL A 221 2.48 17.04 13.65
C VAL A 221 2.26 15.58 13.26
N ASN A 222 1.61 14.83 14.13
CA ASN A 222 1.13 13.48 13.81
C ASN A 222 -0.04 13.57 12.82
N MET A 223 0.16 13.04 11.61
CA MET A 223 -0.81 13.13 10.54
C MET A 223 -2.19 12.54 10.90
N PHE A 224 -2.22 11.38 11.57
CA PHE A 224 -3.50 10.73 11.90
C PHE A 224 -4.22 11.40 13.07
N THR A 225 -3.48 11.94 14.04
CA THR A 225 -4.07 12.78 15.09
C THR A 225 -4.66 14.05 14.48
N ASN A 226 -3.94 14.69 13.56
CA ASN A 226 -4.45 15.87 12.86
C ASN A 226 -5.73 15.57 12.05
N PHE A 227 -5.82 14.39 11.42
CA PHE A 227 -7.08 13.96 10.79
C PHE A 227 -8.23 13.86 11.79
N ALA A 228 -7.99 13.23 12.94
CA ALA A 228 -8.99 13.10 13.98
C ALA A 228 -9.42 14.46 14.54
N ASP A 229 -8.47 15.39 14.73
CA ASP A 229 -8.73 16.73 15.26
C ASP A 229 -9.57 17.59 14.30
N ILE A 230 -9.28 17.56 12.99
CA ILE A 230 -10.11 18.27 12.01
C ILE A 230 -11.53 17.67 11.97
N TRP A 231 -11.64 16.34 11.99
CA TRP A 231 -12.93 15.65 11.96
C TRP A 231 -13.75 15.92 13.22
N GLN A 232 -13.10 15.95 14.39
CA GLN A 232 -13.70 16.36 15.66
C GLN A 232 -14.16 17.82 15.61
N GLY A 233 -13.35 18.73 15.08
CA GLY A 233 -13.73 20.13 14.91
C GLY A 233 -14.97 20.31 14.04
N PHE A 234 -15.19 19.45 13.05
CA PHE A 234 -16.40 19.46 12.23
C PHE A 234 -17.62 18.97 13.00
N LEU A 235 -17.46 18.00 13.91
CA LEU A 235 -18.51 17.56 14.82
C LEU A 235 -18.89 18.69 15.80
N ASP A 236 -17.90 19.33 16.41
CA ASP A 236 -18.10 20.41 17.38
C ASP A 236 -18.81 21.63 16.75
N GLN A 237 -18.53 21.90 15.47
CA GLN A 237 -19.19 22.94 14.69
C GLN A 237 -20.58 22.54 14.16
N GLY A 238 -21.07 21.32 14.46
CA GLY A 238 -22.35 20.80 13.98
C GLY A 238 -22.40 20.55 12.46
N ARG A 239 -21.24 20.44 11.80
CA ARG A 239 -21.15 20.24 10.35
C ARG A 239 -21.37 18.78 9.96
N ILE A 240 -20.93 17.87 10.83
CA ILE A 240 -21.21 16.44 10.76
C ILE A 240 -21.98 15.98 12.00
N ARG A 241 -22.70 14.87 11.89
CA ARG A 241 -23.47 14.27 12.98
C ARG A 241 -22.60 13.27 13.77
N PRO A 242 -22.95 12.95 15.03
CA PRO A 242 -22.19 11.99 15.84
C PRO A 242 -22.00 10.61 15.20
N GLU A 243 -22.98 10.13 14.44
CA GLU A 243 -22.89 8.88 13.68
C GLU A 243 -21.89 8.96 12.53
N GLU A 244 -21.82 10.09 11.82
CA GLU A 244 -20.84 10.30 10.74
C GLU A 244 -19.43 10.41 11.29
N TYR A 245 -19.29 10.99 12.50
CA TYR A 245 -18.03 10.98 13.23
C TYR A 245 -17.58 9.54 13.53
N ARG A 246 -18.44 8.74 14.18
CA ARG A 246 -18.13 7.35 14.54
C ARG A 246 -17.88 6.44 13.34
N ASN A 247 -18.59 6.64 12.23
CA ASN A 247 -18.43 5.82 11.03
C ASN A 247 -17.04 5.95 10.39
N MET A 248 -16.33 7.05 10.66
CA MET A 248 -15.03 7.33 10.08
C MET A 248 -13.94 6.54 10.78
N THR A 249 -13.43 5.51 10.11
CA THR A 249 -12.28 4.74 10.56
C THR A 249 -11.58 4.16 9.36
N LEU A 250 -10.27 4.39 9.27
CA LEU A 250 -9.41 3.85 8.24
C LEU A 250 -9.18 2.36 8.51
N PRO A 251 -9.54 1.45 7.59
CA PRO A 251 -9.32 0.01 7.72
C PRO A 251 -7.86 -0.32 7.39
N GLN A 252 -6.94 0.17 8.23
CA GLN A 252 -5.50 -0.01 8.08
C GLN A 252 -4.90 -0.55 9.38
N TYR A 253 -3.89 -1.41 9.24
CA TYR A 253 -3.07 -1.88 10.36
C TYR A 253 -1.59 -1.86 10.01
N TYR A 254 -0.80 -1.19 10.83
CA TYR A 254 0.66 -1.13 10.70
C TYR A 254 1.29 -2.16 11.64
N ASN A 255 1.68 -3.30 11.08
CA ASN A 255 2.41 -4.31 11.83
C ASN A 255 3.78 -3.76 12.29
N THR A 256 4.21 -4.21 13.45
CA THR A 256 5.59 -4.06 13.93
C THR A 256 6.50 -5.07 13.24
N VAL A 257 7.81 -4.87 13.36
CA VAL A 257 8.83 -5.84 12.90
C VAL A 257 8.60 -7.24 13.48
N GLU A 258 8.20 -7.33 14.75
CA GLU A 258 7.90 -8.61 15.40
C GLU A 258 6.60 -9.24 14.84
N GLU A 259 5.54 -8.46 14.67
CA GLU A 259 4.28 -8.96 14.09
C GLU A 259 4.49 -9.48 12.66
N PHE A 260 5.31 -8.81 11.84
CA PHE A 260 5.70 -9.30 10.52
C PHE A 260 6.53 -10.59 10.59
N SER A 261 7.50 -10.64 11.49
CA SER A 261 8.49 -11.72 11.57
C SER A 261 7.97 -13.00 12.21
N ALA A 262 7.06 -12.89 13.19
CA ALA A 262 6.66 -14.01 14.04
C ALA A 262 6.13 -15.23 13.25
N PRO A 263 5.24 -15.08 12.25
CA PRO A 263 4.76 -16.22 11.45
C PRO A 263 5.87 -16.90 10.63
N LEU A 264 6.96 -16.21 10.33
CA LEU A 264 8.02 -16.70 9.45
C LEU A 264 9.22 -17.33 10.19
N LYS A 265 9.27 -17.17 11.52
CA LYS A 265 10.34 -17.68 12.39
C LYS A 265 9.91 -18.84 13.29
N LYS A 266 8.64 -18.85 13.72
CA LYS A 266 8.10 -19.80 14.70
C LYS A 266 7.75 -21.12 14.02
N SER A 267 8.43 -22.20 14.40
CA SER A 267 8.29 -23.53 13.79
C SER A 267 6.86 -24.09 13.83
N GLU A 268 6.09 -23.67 14.82
CA GLU A 268 4.72 -24.07 15.08
C GLU A 268 3.68 -23.24 14.31
N SER A 269 4.08 -22.15 13.67
CA SER A 269 3.15 -21.32 12.90
C SER A 269 2.68 -22.03 11.63
N SER A 270 1.44 -21.78 11.21
CA SER A 270 0.89 -22.32 9.97
C SER A 270 1.72 -21.90 8.74
N VAL A 271 2.23 -20.66 8.73
CA VAL A 271 3.05 -20.06 7.67
C VAL A 271 4.41 -20.75 7.57
N TYR A 272 5.06 -21.03 8.70
CA TYR A 272 6.33 -21.73 8.73
C TYR A 272 6.15 -23.18 8.28
N LEU A 273 5.08 -23.85 8.74
CA LEU A 273 4.72 -25.19 8.29
C LEU A 273 4.36 -25.23 6.79
N ALA A 274 3.80 -24.14 6.26
CA ALA A 274 3.57 -23.95 4.83
C ALA A 274 4.85 -23.65 4.05
N GLY A 275 6.04 -23.66 4.66
CA GLY A 275 7.33 -23.58 3.97
C GLY A 275 7.85 -22.15 3.74
N LEU A 276 7.25 -21.10 4.32
CA LEU A 276 7.81 -19.75 4.21
C LEU A 276 8.84 -19.48 5.31
N ARG A 277 9.96 -18.87 4.95
CA ARG A 277 11.05 -18.48 5.85
C ARG A 277 11.40 -17.02 5.66
N LEU A 278 11.63 -16.33 6.78
CA LEU A 278 12.17 -14.96 6.72
C LEU A 278 13.66 -15.02 6.37
N LYS A 279 14.06 -14.40 5.25
CA LYS A 279 15.47 -14.17 4.94
C LYS A 279 15.99 -12.88 5.56
N LYS A 280 15.23 -11.80 5.41
CA LYS A 280 15.63 -10.45 5.83
C LYS A 280 14.41 -9.62 6.21
N ILE A 281 14.54 -8.79 7.23
CA ILE A 281 13.63 -7.69 7.52
C ILE A 281 14.45 -6.49 7.97
N GLU A 282 14.16 -5.31 7.43
CA GLU A 282 14.70 -4.04 7.91
C GLU A 282 13.66 -2.93 7.75
N THR A 283 13.69 -1.94 8.63
CA THR A 283 12.85 -0.75 8.52
C THR A 283 13.63 0.37 7.85
N ARG A 284 12.96 1.20 7.04
CA ARG A 284 13.53 2.46 6.53
C ARG A 284 12.49 3.57 6.58
N ILE A 285 12.99 4.78 6.77
CA ILE A 285 12.21 6.01 6.67
C ILE A 285 12.59 6.69 5.36
N THR A 286 11.65 6.76 4.42
CA THR A 286 11.79 7.56 3.20
C THR A 286 11.23 8.96 3.48
N PRO A 287 12.05 10.02 3.38
CA PRO A 287 11.60 11.38 3.64
C PRO A 287 10.45 11.82 2.75
N CYS A 288 9.53 12.63 3.29
CA CYS A 288 8.46 13.27 2.54
C CYS A 288 9.05 14.17 1.43
N PRO A 289 8.87 13.85 0.14
CA PRO A 289 9.52 14.60 -0.94
C PRO A 289 9.11 16.08 -0.98
N PHE A 290 7.88 16.39 -0.54
CA PHE A 290 7.34 17.75 -0.49
C PHE A 290 7.96 18.56 0.66
N ALA A 291 8.18 17.92 1.82
CA ALA A 291 8.84 18.59 2.95
C ALA A 291 10.32 18.81 2.66
N GLU A 292 10.97 17.88 1.94
CA GLU A 292 12.34 18.06 1.47
C GLU A 292 12.44 19.20 0.44
N ALA A 293 11.53 19.26 -0.54
CA ALA A 293 11.49 20.36 -1.50
C ALA A 293 11.25 21.73 -0.83
N PHE A 294 10.40 21.78 0.20
CA PHE A 294 10.12 23.01 0.95
C PHE A 294 11.37 23.61 1.61
N LYS A 295 12.35 22.80 2.00
CA LYS A 295 13.63 23.30 2.56
C LYS A 295 14.36 24.22 1.59
N ASP A 296 14.21 23.97 0.28
CA ASP A 296 14.86 24.74 -0.77
C ASP A 296 14.03 25.96 -1.17
N HIS A 297 12.75 25.77 -1.50
CA HIS A 297 11.94 26.84 -2.08
C HIS A 297 11.23 27.72 -1.03
N GLN A 298 11.04 27.23 0.21
CA GLN A 298 10.43 27.95 1.33
C GLN A 298 9.07 28.61 1.04
N ASP A 299 8.32 28.04 0.10
CA ASP A 299 7.00 28.52 -0.33
C ASP A 299 5.92 27.65 0.32
N ALA A 300 5.30 28.18 1.37
CA ALA A 300 4.29 27.48 2.17
C ALA A 300 3.02 27.18 1.36
N GLN A 301 2.64 28.09 0.45
CA GLN A 301 1.47 27.88 -0.41
C GLN A 301 1.72 26.71 -1.36
N ARG A 302 2.86 26.74 -2.06
CA ARG A 302 3.27 25.65 -2.96
C ARG A 302 3.37 24.31 -2.22
N PHE A 303 3.98 24.28 -1.03
CA PHE A 303 4.10 23.06 -0.25
C PHE A 303 2.73 22.45 0.05
N ALA A 304 1.77 23.26 0.51
CA ALA A 304 0.43 22.78 0.82
C ALA A 304 -0.33 22.30 -0.44
N GLU A 305 -0.18 22.99 -1.57
CA GLU A 305 -0.79 22.63 -2.86
C GLU A 305 -0.23 21.31 -3.42
N GLU A 306 1.03 20.98 -3.17
CA GLU A 306 1.66 19.72 -3.58
C GLU A 306 1.42 18.58 -2.57
N TYR A 307 1.42 18.87 -1.26
CA TYR A 307 1.35 17.88 -0.17
C TYR A 307 -0.06 17.30 0.06
N ILE A 308 -1.09 18.15 0.06
CA ILE A 308 -2.47 17.73 0.38
C ILE A 308 -3.07 16.75 -0.65
N PRO A 309 -2.86 16.92 -1.98
CA PRO A 309 -3.34 15.94 -2.95
C PRO A 309 -2.82 14.51 -2.70
N THR A 310 -1.57 14.35 -2.27
CA THR A 310 -1.01 13.04 -1.93
C THR A 310 -1.79 12.38 -0.80
N ILE A 311 -2.09 13.12 0.28
CA ILE A 311 -2.89 12.61 1.40
C ILE A 311 -4.31 12.24 0.94
N ARG A 312 -4.93 13.13 0.17
CA ARG A 312 -6.30 12.99 -0.30
C ARG A 312 -6.49 11.77 -1.21
N SER A 313 -5.46 11.40 -1.97
CA SER A 313 -5.49 10.32 -2.97
C SER A 313 -5.87 8.93 -2.42
N TRP A 314 -5.66 8.68 -1.13
CA TRP A 314 -5.85 7.36 -0.53
C TRP A 314 -6.88 7.31 0.61
N ASN A 315 -7.32 8.44 1.16
CA ASN A 315 -8.32 8.47 2.25
C ASN A 315 -9.63 9.21 1.95
N GLU A 316 -9.72 10.00 0.87
CA GLU A 316 -10.92 10.80 0.56
C GLU A 316 -12.19 9.96 0.45
N SER A 317 -12.10 8.81 -0.23
CA SER A 317 -13.23 7.90 -0.42
C SER A 317 -13.79 7.39 0.91
N ILE A 318 -12.94 7.21 1.92
CA ILE A 318 -13.33 6.71 3.24
C ILE A 318 -14.02 7.80 4.05
N PHE A 319 -13.45 9.02 4.09
CA PHE A 319 -14.12 10.17 4.72
C PHE A 319 -15.45 10.47 4.06
N PHE A 320 -15.51 10.46 2.72
CA PHE A 320 -16.75 10.66 1.98
C PHE A 320 -17.77 9.56 2.29
N GLY A 321 -17.31 8.30 2.42
CA GLY A 321 -18.13 7.14 2.77
C GLY A 321 -18.67 7.15 4.21
N ALA A 322 -18.02 7.86 5.13
CA ALA A 322 -18.48 8.01 6.51
C ALA A 322 -19.71 8.92 6.66
N LEU A 323 -19.92 9.84 5.71
CA LEU A 323 -21.06 10.75 5.67
C LEU A 323 -22.36 10.00 5.31
N ASP A 324 -23.47 10.44 5.89
CA ASP A 324 -24.80 9.86 5.68
C ASP A 324 -25.18 9.91 4.19
N ILE A 325 -25.55 8.76 3.64
CA ILE A 325 -25.95 8.61 2.23
C ILE A 325 -27.23 9.40 1.89
N GLN A 326 -28.05 9.73 2.89
CA GLN A 326 -29.25 10.56 2.73
C GLN A 326 -28.94 12.05 2.57
N ARG A 327 -27.72 12.51 2.90
CA ARG A 327 -27.31 13.90 2.62
C ARG A 327 -27.23 14.12 1.09
N PRO A 328 -27.67 15.29 0.58
CA PRO A 328 -27.45 15.66 -0.81
C PRO A 328 -25.97 15.50 -1.21
N LEU A 329 -25.72 14.90 -2.37
CA LEU A 329 -24.36 14.65 -2.88
C LEU A 329 -23.48 15.92 -2.87
N LYS A 330 -24.05 17.07 -3.23
CA LYS A 330 -23.37 18.37 -3.23
C LYS A 330 -22.90 18.77 -1.83
N GLU A 331 -23.71 18.49 -0.81
CA GLU A 331 -23.39 18.78 0.59
C GLU A 331 -22.26 17.88 1.09
N ARG A 332 -22.32 16.57 0.81
CA ARG A 332 -21.25 15.64 1.15
C ARG A 332 -19.92 16.04 0.52
N LYS A 333 -19.94 16.36 -0.79
CA LYS A 333 -18.75 16.85 -1.50
C LYS A 333 -18.20 18.15 -0.89
N LYS A 334 -19.08 19.06 -0.46
CA LYS A 334 -18.66 20.30 0.21
C LYS A 334 -18.01 20.02 1.56
N ILE A 335 -18.56 19.14 2.38
CA ILE A 335 -17.96 18.77 3.68
C ILE A 335 -16.54 18.23 3.47
N ILE A 336 -16.37 17.30 2.53
CA ILE A 336 -15.05 16.73 2.24
C ILE A 336 -14.08 17.77 1.67
N HIS A 337 -14.54 18.62 0.76
CA HIS A 337 -13.72 19.73 0.24
C HIS A 337 -13.24 20.64 1.37
N ASP A 338 -14.15 21.08 2.25
CA ASP A 338 -13.83 21.97 3.35
C ASP A 338 -12.90 21.29 4.38
N TYR A 339 -13.00 19.97 4.57
CA TYR A 339 -12.10 19.20 5.44
C TYR A 339 -10.65 19.30 4.94
N TYR A 340 -10.41 19.03 3.65
CA TYR A 340 -9.06 19.14 3.08
C TYR A 340 -8.59 20.59 2.95
N GLN A 341 -9.50 21.56 2.74
CA GLN A 341 -9.13 22.98 2.83
C GLN A 341 -8.67 23.37 4.24
N THR A 342 -9.30 22.82 5.28
CA THR A 342 -8.87 23.04 6.67
C THR A 342 -7.46 22.50 6.88
N TYR A 343 -7.17 21.28 6.41
CA TYR A 343 -5.83 20.73 6.50
C TYR A 343 -4.81 21.53 5.67
N GLN A 344 -5.16 21.91 4.44
CA GLN A 344 -4.30 22.72 3.59
C GLN A 344 -3.92 24.04 4.27
N LYS A 345 -4.87 24.69 4.94
CA LYS A 345 -4.61 25.92 5.70
C LYS A 345 -3.63 25.69 6.86
N GLN A 346 -3.80 24.62 7.64
CA GLN A 346 -2.86 24.27 8.72
C GLN A 346 -1.43 24.06 8.18
N VAL A 347 -1.31 23.37 7.04
CA VAL A 347 -0.02 23.15 6.37
C VAL A 347 0.61 24.46 5.89
N GLN A 348 -0.19 25.41 5.40
CA GLN A 348 0.31 26.75 5.03
C GLN A 348 0.74 27.57 6.24
N GLU A 349 0.06 27.42 7.39
CA GLU A 349 0.35 28.16 8.62
C GLU A 349 1.62 27.67 9.34
N SER A 350 1.97 26.39 9.23
CA SER A 350 3.15 25.81 9.90
C SER A 350 3.81 24.71 9.07
N PRO A 351 4.30 25.03 7.85
CA PRO A 351 4.77 24.04 6.88
C PRO A 351 5.91 23.16 7.40
N GLU A 352 6.78 23.69 8.27
CA GLU A 352 7.90 22.97 8.90
C GLU A 352 7.47 21.84 9.84
N LEU A 353 6.22 21.87 10.34
CA LEU A 353 5.70 20.86 11.24
C LEU A 353 5.05 19.68 10.50
N HIS A 354 4.74 19.84 9.22
CA HIS A 354 4.00 18.85 8.44
C HIS A 354 4.92 18.06 7.52
N ARG A 355 4.82 16.73 7.60
CA ARG A 355 5.48 15.82 6.68
C ARG A 355 4.78 14.47 6.69
N MET A 356 4.82 13.78 5.56
CA MET A 356 4.33 12.42 5.42
C MET A 356 5.53 11.53 5.06
N ASP A 357 6.46 11.39 6.01
CA ASP A 357 7.54 10.42 5.84
C ASP A 357 6.95 9.01 5.81
N TYR A 358 7.49 8.18 4.93
CA TYR A 358 7.05 6.83 4.71
C TYR A 358 7.92 5.89 5.56
N VAL A 359 7.29 5.16 6.48
CA VAL A 359 7.98 4.21 7.35
C VAL A 359 7.58 2.79 6.94
N HIS A 360 8.51 2.09 6.31
CA HIS A 360 8.28 0.77 5.72
C HIS A 360 9.18 -0.29 6.33
N ALA A 361 8.63 -1.49 6.50
CA ALA A 361 9.40 -2.70 6.65
C ALA A 361 9.64 -3.30 5.26
N PHE A 362 10.91 -3.52 4.92
CA PHE A 362 11.36 -4.25 3.74
C PHE A 362 11.63 -5.69 4.14
N ILE A 363 10.83 -6.62 3.63
CA ILE A 363 10.78 -8.02 4.06
C ILE A 363 11.13 -8.89 2.86
N VAL A 364 12.12 -9.77 3.02
CA VAL A 364 12.46 -10.81 2.04
C VAL A 364 12.09 -12.16 2.63
N ILE A 365 11.23 -12.89 1.91
CA ILE A 365 10.70 -14.19 2.31
C ILE A 365 11.05 -15.21 1.23
N GLU A 366 11.43 -16.42 1.62
CA GLU A 366 11.67 -17.52 0.69
C GLU A 366 10.75 -18.69 1.01
N LYS A 367 10.32 -19.38 -0.05
CA LYS A 367 9.65 -20.66 0.02
C LYS A 367 10.69 -21.77 -0.04
N ILE A 368 10.78 -22.57 1.02
CA ILE A 368 11.61 -23.79 1.05
C ILE A 368 10.88 -24.97 0.41
#